data_AF-A0A452ZZU4-F1
#
_entry.id   AF-A0A452ZZU4-F1
#
_cell.length_a   1.000
_cell.length_b   1.000
_cell.length_c   1.000
_cell.angle_alpha   90.00
_cell.angle_beta   90.00
_cell.angle_gamma   90.00
#
_symmetry.space_group_name_H-M   'P 1'
#
loop_
_entity.id
_entity.type
_entity.pdbx_description
1 polymer ?
#
loop_
_entity_poly.entity_id
_entity_poly.type
_entity_poly.pdbx_seq_one_letter_code
_entity_poly.pdbx_strand_id
1 'polypeptide(L)'
;MGVDLKFFFIRAGMMAWLFINLSLLAKSYLAGSVNRAVILYQFFCGWYIIDYFIHEEFMTSTWDIIAERLGFMLVFGDLVFIPFTFTIQGWWLLGNKMELPLLASVANCIIFLIGYLVFRGANKQKHLFKKDPKAPIWGKPPKVVGGKLLVSGYWGIARHCNYLGDLLLALSFSLPCGASSVIPYFYPTYLLILLIWRERRDEARCSEKYKDIWAEYCKLVPWRILPYVY
;
A
#
# COMPACT_ATOMS: atom_id res chain seq x y z
N MET A 1 19.06 25.15 -6.98
CA MET A 1 18.62 23.82 -7.47
C MET A 1 17.28 23.51 -6.83
N GLY A 2 16.23 23.29 -7.62
CA GLY A 2 14.85 23.08 -7.15
C GLY A 2 14.47 21.62 -6.94
N VAL A 3 15.37 20.82 -6.35
CA VAL A 3 15.14 19.39 -6.11
C VAL A 3 14.72 19.18 -4.65
N ASP A 4 13.52 18.63 -4.44
CA ASP A 4 13.11 18.14 -3.13
C ASP A 4 13.72 16.76 -2.87
N LEU A 5 14.61 16.67 -1.88
CA LEU A 5 15.39 15.47 -1.62
C LEU A 5 14.55 14.29 -1.12
N LYS A 6 13.48 14.54 -0.36
CA LYS A 6 12.61 13.46 0.11
C LYS A 6 11.90 12.80 -1.07
N PHE A 7 11.31 13.62 -1.93
CA PHE A 7 10.65 13.13 -3.12
C PHE A 7 11.63 12.42 -4.05
N PHE A 8 12.84 12.95 -4.21
CA PHE A 8 13.89 12.32 -4.98
C PHE A 8 14.26 10.92 -4.46
N PHE A 9 14.47 10.75 -3.16
CA PHE A 9 14.86 9.46 -2.59
C PHE A 9 13.76 8.40 -2.71
N ILE A 10 12.49 8.75 -2.49
CA ILE A 10 11.37 7.80 -2.71
C ILE A 10 11.35 7.34 -4.17
N ARG A 11 11.51 8.24 -5.14
CA ARG A 11 11.57 7.87 -6.57
C ARG A 11 12.72 6.92 -6.86
N ALA A 12 13.91 7.23 -6.35
CA ALA A 12 15.09 6.38 -6.51
C ALA A 12 14.85 4.98 -5.90
N GLY A 13 14.27 4.90 -4.71
CA GLY A 13 13.91 3.65 -4.05
C GLY A 13 12.92 2.80 -4.85
N MET A 14 11.83 3.41 -5.32
CA MET A 14 10.81 2.73 -6.12
C MET A 14 11.36 2.24 -7.48
N MET A 15 12.21 3.04 -8.14
CA MET A 15 12.88 2.59 -9.37
C MET A 15 13.87 1.46 -9.10
N ALA A 16 14.65 1.54 -8.03
CA ALA A 16 15.59 0.48 -7.65
C ALA A 16 14.86 -0.84 -7.37
N TRP A 17 13.72 -0.80 -6.68
CA TRP A 17 12.86 -1.96 -6.48
C TRP A 17 12.46 -2.61 -7.82
N LEU A 18 12.00 -1.81 -8.79
CA LEU A 18 11.63 -2.31 -10.12
C LEU A 18 12.82 -2.95 -10.85
N PHE A 19 13.97 -2.28 -10.88
CA PHE A 19 15.15 -2.79 -11.60
C PHE A 19 15.72 -4.07 -10.98
N ILE A 20 15.72 -4.18 -9.65
CA ILE A 20 16.12 -5.41 -8.97
C ILE A 20 15.14 -6.53 -9.37
N ASN A 21 13.82 -6.28 -9.35
CA ASN A 21 12.84 -7.27 -9.76
C ASN A 21 13.00 -7.72 -11.22
N LEU A 22 13.25 -6.80 -12.15
CA LEU A 22 13.54 -7.13 -13.55
C LEU A 22 14.81 -7.97 -13.69
N SER A 23 15.86 -7.67 -12.91
CA SER A 23 17.08 -8.48 -12.87
C SER A 23 16.81 -9.90 -12.35
N LEU A 24 16.01 -10.04 -11.29
CA LEU A 24 15.60 -11.34 -10.74
C LEU A 24 14.76 -12.15 -11.74
N LEU A 25 13.87 -11.49 -12.50
CA LEU A 25 13.13 -12.12 -13.59
C LEU A 25 14.06 -12.59 -14.71
N ALA A 26 14.99 -11.74 -15.16
CA ALA A 26 15.97 -12.10 -16.17
C ALA A 26 16.81 -13.30 -15.72
N LYS A 27 17.24 -13.33 -14.46
CA LYS A 27 17.95 -14.48 -13.88
C LYS A 27 17.10 -15.76 -13.89
N SER A 28 15.83 -15.67 -13.53
CA SER A 28 14.88 -16.81 -13.58
C SER A 28 14.68 -17.32 -15.01
N TYR A 29 14.58 -16.40 -15.98
CA TYR A 29 14.42 -16.72 -17.39
C TYR A 29 15.64 -17.47 -17.95
N LEU A 30 16.84 -16.95 -17.70
CA LEU A 30 18.10 -17.59 -18.12
C LEU A 30 18.30 -18.96 -17.46
N ALA A 31 17.78 -19.15 -16.24
CA ALA A 31 17.83 -20.43 -15.54
C ALA A 31 16.72 -21.41 -15.97
N GLY A 32 15.78 -21.00 -16.83
CA GLY A 32 14.61 -21.81 -17.22
C GLY A 32 13.66 -22.11 -16.06
N SER A 33 13.66 -21.29 -15.00
CA SER A 33 12.87 -21.51 -13.78
C SER A 33 11.62 -20.63 -13.69
N VAL A 34 11.31 -19.86 -14.74
CA VAL A 34 10.09 -19.03 -14.78
C VAL A 34 8.86 -19.91 -14.74
N ASN A 35 8.04 -19.71 -13.72
CA ASN A 35 6.78 -20.41 -13.52
C ASN A 35 5.67 -19.44 -13.07
N ARG A 36 4.49 -19.96 -12.77
CA ARG A 36 3.33 -19.14 -12.34
C ARG A 36 3.63 -18.26 -11.13
N ALA A 37 4.37 -18.76 -10.14
CA ALA A 37 4.69 -17.99 -8.95
C ALA A 37 5.57 -16.78 -9.27
N VAL A 38 6.62 -16.98 -10.08
CA VAL A 38 7.48 -15.89 -10.56
C VAL A 38 6.69 -14.87 -11.36
N ILE A 39 5.84 -15.31 -12.30
CA ILE A 39 5.03 -14.41 -13.14
C ILE A 39 4.07 -13.56 -12.29
N LEU A 40 3.35 -14.17 -11.35
CA LEU A 40 2.41 -13.44 -10.50
C LEU A 40 3.12 -12.42 -9.61
N TYR A 41 4.22 -12.82 -8.95
CA TYR A 41 5.02 -11.91 -8.13
C TYR A 41 5.49 -10.69 -8.95
N GLN A 42 6.08 -10.94 -10.11
CA GLN A 42 6.61 -9.88 -10.97
C GLN A 42 5.51 -8.95 -11.48
N PHE A 43 4.36 -9.51 -11.88
CA PHE A 43 3.22 -8.72 -12.30
C PHE A 43 2.68 -7.85 -11.17
N PHE A 44 2.45 -8.40 -9.98
CA PHE A 44 1.89 -7.64 -8.86
C PHE A 44 2.80 -6.52 -8.38
N CYS A 45 4.10 -6.78 -8.19
CA CYS A 45 5.05 -5.74 -7.79
C CYS A 45 5.26 -4.71 -8.91
N GLY A 46 5.42 -5.16 -10.16
CA GLY A 46 5.57 -4.26 -11.31
C GLY A 46 4.37 -3.33 -11.47
N TRP A 47 3.15 -3.88 -11.38
CA TRP A 47 1.92 -3.09 -11.42
C TRP A 47 1.85 -2.07 -10.29
N TYR A 48 2.16 -2.47 -9.06
CA TYR A 48 2.17 -1.58 -7.91
C TYR A 48 3.12 -0.38 -8.09
N ILE A 49 4.34 -0.63 -8.58
CA ILE A 49 5.34 0.42 -8.82
C ILE A 49 4.92 1.34 -9.98
N ILE A 50 4.38 0.78 -11.06
CA ILE A 50 3.89 1.59 -12.19
C ILE A 50 2.71 2.46 -11.75
N ASP A 51 1.75 1.89 -11.01
CA ASP A 51 0.59 2.61 -10.46
C ASP A 51 1.00 3.72 -9.49
N TYR A 52 2.10 3.55 -8.76
CA TYR A 52 2.74 4.63 -7.98
C TYR A 52 3.18 5.78 -8.89
N PHE A 53 3.95 5.51 -9.95
CA PHE A 53 4.46 6.58 -10.84
C PHE A 53 3.36 7.27 -11.64
N ILE A 54 2.30 6.56 -12.03
CA ILE A 54 1.13 7.17 -12.69
C ILE A 54 0.43 8.17 -11.75
N HIS A 55 0.44 7.91 -10.45
CA HIS A 55 -0.26 8.72 -9.45
C HIS A 55 0.71 9.39 -8.47
N GLU A 56 1.91 9.71 -8.93
CA GLU A 56 3.00 10.24 -8.10
C GLU A 56 2.58 11.56 -7.41
N GLU A 57 1.67 12.32 -8.03
CA GLU A 57 1.11 13.54 -7.44
C GLU A 57 0.49 13.32 -6.05
N PHE A 58 -0.06 12.15 -5.76
CA PHE A 58 -0.69 11.86 -4.47
C PHE A 58 0.34 11.79 -3.34
N MET A 59 1.61 11.47 -3.65
CA MET A 59 2.68 11.37 -2.68
C MET A 59 3.04 12.72 -2.04
N THR A 60 2.83 13.82 -2.75
CA THR A 60 3.07 15.18 -2.24
C THR A 60 2.23 15.52 -1.01
N SER A 61 1.12 14.80 -0.80
CA SER A 61 0.22 14.97 0.33
C SER A 61 0.46 13.98 1.48
N THR A 62 1.48 13.13 1.36
CA THR A 62 1.81 12.13 2.39
C THR A 62 2.55 12.76 3.57
N TRP A 63 2.42 12.12 4.73
CA TRP A 63 3.02 12.58 5.99
C TRP A 63 4.54 12.75 5.90
N ASP A 64 5.22 11.82 5.23
CA ASP A 64 6.67 11.78 5.10
C ASP A 64 7.17 13.04 4.36
N ILE A 65 6.42 13.47 3.34
CA ILE A 65 6.69 14.71 2.60
C ILE A 65 6.31 15.94 3.42
N ILE A 66 5.08 16.02 3.95
CA ILE A 66 4.56 17.28 4.53
C ILE A 66 5.04 17.58 5.95
N ALA A 67 5.44 16.58 6.73
CA ALA A 67 5.64 16.77 8.18
C ALA A 67 6.89 16.09 8.75
N GLU A 68 7.27 14.90 8.29
CA GLU A 68 8.50 14.28 8.80
C GLU A 68 9.72 15.09 8.34
N ARG A 69 10.76 15.22 9.17
CA ARG A 69 11.97 15.93 8.75
C ARG A 69 12.91 14.96 8.04
N LEU A 70 13.56 15.40 6.97
CA LEU A 70 14.57 14.58 6.29
C LEU A 70 15.68 14.22 7.28
N GLY A 71 16.01 12.93 7.36
CA GLY A 71 17.04 12.40 8.23
C GLY A 71 17.40 10.98 7.82
N PHE A 72 18.35 10.37 8.54
CA PHE A 72 18.87 9.05 8.21
C PHE A 72 17.78 7.99 8.06
N MET A 73 16.75 7.99 8.92
CA MET A 73 15.64 7.05 8.86
C MET A 73 14.93 7.05 7.49
N LEU A 74 14.60 8.24 6.95
CA LEU A 74 13.93 8.35 5.66
C LEU A 74 14.86 7.94 4.52
N VAL A 75 16.10 8.42 4.52
CA VAL A 75 17.08 8.09 3.47
C VAL A 75 17.37 6.59 3.43
N PHE A 76 17.59 5.97 4.58
CA PHE A 76 17.80 4.52 4.69
C PHE A 76 16.55 3.75 4.29
N GLY A 77 15.38 4.19 4.74
CA GLY A 77 14.09 3.62 4.36
C GLY A 77 13.92 3.56 2.84
N ASP A 78 14.13 4.70 2.19
CA ASP A 78 13.92 4.84 0.75
C ASP A 78 14.97 4.12 -0.09
N LEU A 79 16.26 4.26 0.23
CA LEU A 79 17.34 3.78 -0.63
C LEU A 79 17.81 2.35 -0.33
N VAL A 80 17.58 1.85 0.89
CA VAL A 80 18.07 0.54 1.33
C VAL A 80 16.91 -0.36 1.70
N PHE A 81 16.04 0.09 2.61
CA PHE A 81 14.99 -0.79 3.11
C PHE A 81 14.01 -1.20 2.00
N ILE A 82 13.45 -0.25 1.24
CA ILE A 82 12.51 -0.56 0.14
C ILE A 82 13.16 -1.51 -0.90
N PRO A 83 14.30 -1.20 -1.53
CA PRO A 83 14.79 -2.01 -2.64
C PRO A 83 15.23 -3.42 -2.23
N PHE A 84 15.81 -3.59 -1.03
CA PHE A 84 16.39 -4.86 -0.61
C PHE A 84 15.44 -5.73 0.22
N THR A 85 14.43 -5.15 0.89
CA THR A 85 13.46 -5.95 1.65
C THR A 85 12.20 -6.26 0.84
N PHE A 86 11.75 -5.38 -0.06
CA PHE A 86 10.54 -5.63 -0.85
C PHE A 86 10.80 -6.55 -2.06
N THR A 87 12.06 -6.95 -2.25
CA THR A 87 12.51 -7.94 -3.24
C THR A 87 12.77 -9.31 -2.66
N ILE A 88 12.58 -9.51 -1.33
CA ILE A 88 12.82 -10.78 -0.65
C ILE A 88 12.07 -11.94 -1.31
N GLN A 89 10.83 -11.72 -1.75
CA GLN A 89 10.03 -12.72 -2.45
C GLN A 89 10.67 -13.14 -3.78
N GLY A 90 11.20 -12.18 -4.54
CA GLY A 90 11.92 -12.47 -5.79
C GLY A 90 13.20 -13.28 -5.56
N TRP A 91 13.97 -12.93 -4.52
CA TRP A 91 15.14 -13.71 -4.10
C TRP A 91 14.76 -15.11 -3.63
N TRP A 92 13.67 -15.24 -2.87
CA TRP A 92 13.16 -16.53 -2.41
C TRP A 92 12.78 -17.43 -3.59
N LEU A 93 12.07 -16.90 -4.58
CA LEU A 93 11.63 -17.65 -5.77
C LEU A 93 12.80 -18.06 -6.69
N LEU A 94 13.93 -17.37 -6.67
CA LEU A 94 15.14 -17.83 -7.37
C LEU A 94 15.74 -19.09 -6.74
N GLY A 95 15.77 -19.16 -5.41
CA GLY A 95 16.34 -20.29 -4.67
C GLY A 95 15.37 -21.46 -4.48
N ASN A 96 14.06 -21.22 -4.60
CA ASN A 96 13.02 -22.18 -4.28
C ASN A 96 12.06 -22.36 -5.46
N LYS A 97 12.08 -23.53 -6.09
CA LYS A 97 11.12 -23.89 -7.15
C LYS A 97 9.72 -24.08 -6.53
N MET A 98 8.91 -23.03 -6.57
CA MET A 98 7.55 -23.06 -6.04
C MET A 98 6.53 -23.35 -7.14
N GLU A 99 5.86 -24.49 -7.07
CA GLU A 99 4.75 -24.81 -7.96
C GLU A 99 3.42 -24.38 -7.33
N LEU A 100 2.91 -23.23 -7.78
CA LEU A 100 1.65 -22.71 -7.27
C LEU A 100 0.46 -23.41 -7.95
N PRO A 101 -0.44 -24.10 -7.21
CA PRO A 101 -1.64 -24.68 -7.80
C PRO A 101 -2.51 -23.61 -8.47
N LEU A 102 -3.26 -24.00 -9.50
CA LEU A 102 -4.12 -23.05 -10.24
C LEU A 102 -5.12 -22.35 -9.31
N LEU A 103 -5.76 -23.09 -8.41
CA LEU A 103 -6.72 -22.52 -7.47
C LEU A 103 -6.08 -21.46 -6.56
N ALA A 104 -4.86 -21.72 -6.05
CA ALA A 104 -4.12 -20.77 -5.24
C ALA A 104 -3.70 -19.52 -6.05
N SER A 105 -3.37 -19.71 -7.33
CA SER A 105 -3.06 -18.61 -8.25
C SER A 105 -4.27 -17.71 -8.48
N VAL A 106 -5.45 -18.30 -8.73
CA VAL A 106 -6.72 -17.56 -8.91
C VAL A 106 -7.11 -16.82 -7.63
N ALA A 107 -7.04 -17.49 -6.48
CA ALA A 107 -7.32 -16.85 -5.19
C ALA A 107 -6.39 -15.67 -4.92
N ASN A 108 -5.09 -15.80 -5.23
CA ASN A 108 -4.13 -14.72 -5.07
C ASN A 108 -4.42 -13.52 -5.99
N CYS A 109 -4.79 -13.76 -7.25
CA CYS A 109 -5.25 -12.71 -8.16
C CYS A 109 -6.48 -11.97 -7.62
N ILE A 110 -7.44 -12.69 -7.03
CA ILE A 110 -8.63 -12.07 -6.42
C ILE A 110 -8.22 -11.18 -5.23
N ILE A 111 -7.32 -11.65 -4.36
CA ILE A 111 -6.80 -10.87 -3.24
C ILE A 111 -6.12 -9.59 -3.74
N PHE A 112 -5.24 -9.70 -4.75
CA PHE A 112 -4.59 -8.55 -5.37
C PHE A 112 -5.61 -7.56 -5.93
N LEU A 113 -6.61 -8.03 -6.69
CA LEU A 113 -7.63 -7.17 -7.30
C LEU A 113 -8.47 -6.45 -6.24
N ILE A 114 -8.92 -7.15 -5.20
CA ILE A 114 -9.65 -6.53 -4.08
C ILE A 114 -8.77 -5.49 -3.39
N GLY A 115 -7.53 -5.84 -3.08
CA GLY A 115 -6.55 -4.93 -2.47
C GLY A 115 -6.36 -3.67 -3.31
N TYR A 116 -6.15 -3.83 -4.62
CA TYR A 116 -5.98 -2.74 -5.56
C TYR A 116 -7.20 -1.83 -5.63
N LEU A 117 -8.40 -2.40 -5.79
CA LEU A 117 -9.65 -1.64 -5.88
C LEU A 117 -9.93 -0.85 -4.60
N VAL A 118 -9.68 -1.45 -3.43
CA VAL A 118 -9.85 -0.78 -2.14
C VAL A 118 -8.80 0.32 -1.96
N PHE A 119 -7.52 0.02 -2.20
CA PHE A 119 -6.42 0.98 -2.04
C PHE A 119 -6.61 2.20 -2.95
N ARG A 120 -6.76 1.95 -4.26
CA ARG A 120 -6.88 3.01 -5.27
C ARG A 120 -8.22 3.72 -5.15
N GLY A 121 -9.29 2.97 -4.90
CA GLY A 121 -10.63 3.51 -4.71
C GLY A 121 -10.73 4.47 -3.52
N ALA A 122 -10.21 4.09 -2.36
CA ALA A 122 -10.23 4.93 -1.16
C ALA A 122 -9.43 6.23 -1.35
N ASN A 123 -8.23 6.13 -1.93
CA ASN A 123 -7.38 7.31 -2.21
C ASN A 123 -8.02 8.23 -3.26
N LYS A 124 -8.52 7.68 -4.37
CA LYS A 124 -9.22 8.45 -5.41
C LYS A 124 -10.45 9.14 -4.84
N GLN A 125 -11.24 8.46 -4.02
CA GLN A 125 -12.42 9.03 -3.38
C GLN A 125 -12.06 10.23 -2.48
N LYS A 126 -11.00 10.11 -1.67
CA LYS A 126 -10.50 11.22 -0.83
C LYS A 126 -10.04 12.41 -1.67
N HIS A 127 -9.33 12.16 -2.77
CA HIS A 127 -8.86 13.21 -3.68
C HIS A 127 -10.02 13.95 -4.35
N LEU A 128 -10.98 13.20 -4.91
CA LEU A 128 -12.17 13.78 -5.55
C LEU A 128 -12.99 14.60 -4.56
N PHE A 129 -13.21 14.09 -3.35
CA PHE A 129 -13.93 14.82 -2.30
C PHE A 129 -13.23 16.14 -1.91
N LYS A 130 -11.89 16.17 -1.88
CA LYS A 130 -11.15 17.42 -1.62
C LYS A 130 -11.26 18.43 -2.75
N LYS A 131 -11.41 17.98 -4.00
CA LYS A 131 -11.57 18.86 -5.18
C LYS A 131 -13.01 19.35 -5.34
N ASP A 132 -13.97 18.44 -5.20
CA ASP A 132 -15.40 18.72 -5.26
C ASP A 132 -16.13 17.99 -4.12
N PRO A 133 -16.41 18.69 -3.01
CA PRO A 133 -17.13 18.12 -1.87
C PRO A 133 -18.57 17.67 -2.16
N LYS A 134 -19.14 18.02 -3.33
CA LYS A 134 -20.51 17.64 -3.73
C LYS A 134 -20.54 16.44 -4.68
N ALA A 135 -19.39 15.99 -5.18
CA ALA A 135 -19.31 14.88 -6.11
C ALA A 135 -19.94 13.61 -5.52
N PRO A 136 -20.79 12.88 -6.28
CA PRO A 136 -21.45 11.68 -5.78
C PRO A 136 -20.46 10.56 -5.50
N ILE A 137 -20.71 9.83 -4.42
CA ILE A 137 -19.92 8.68 -3.96
C ILE A 137 -20.79 7.45 -4.07
N TRP A 138 -20.41 6.53 -4.95
CA TRP A 138 -21.18 5.31 -5.25
C TRP A 138 -22.65 5.62 -5.59
N GLY A 139 -22.87 6.65 -6.40
CA GLY A 139 -24.19 7.08 -6.87
C GLY A 139 -25.04 7.85 -5.84
N LYS A 140 -24.52 8.11 -4.63
CA LYS A 140 -25.23 8.85 -3.58
C LYS A 140 -24.51 10.14 -3.22
N PRO A 141 -25.23 11.16 -2.70
CA PRO A 141 -24.58 12.36 -2.15
C PRO A 141 -23.59 11.99 -1.02
N PRO A 142 -22.42 12.66 -0.94
CA PRO A 142 -21.45 12.39 0.11
C PRO A 142 -22.00 12.76 1.48
N LYS A 143 -21.85 11.85 2.45
CA LYS A 143 -22.15 12.12 3.86
C LYS A 143 -20.88 12.58 4.56
N VAL A 144 -20.97 13.71 5.27
CA VAL A 144 -19.84 14.37 5.92
C VAL A 144 -20.18 14.78 7.35
N VAL A 145 -19.17 14.75 8.23
CA VAL A 145 -19.24 15.22 9.61
C VAL A 145 -18.43 16.52 9.73
N GLY A 146 -19.01 17.53 10.39
CA GLY A 146 -18.40 18.87 10.53
C GLY A 146 -18.03 19.54 9.20
N GLY A 147 -18.67 19.15 8.10
CA GLY A 147 -18.39 19.65 6.74
C GLY A 147 -17.00 19.28 6.19
N LYS A 148 -16.23 18.43 6.88
CA LYS A 148 -14.81 18.17 6.55
C LYS A 148 -14.43 16.69 6.47
N LEU A 149 -15.05 15.84 7.28
CA LEU A 149 -14.69 14.42 7.40
C LEU A 149 -15.71 13.54 6.69
N LEU A 150 -15.26 12.63 5.85
CA LEU A 150 -16.12 11.83 4.99
C LEU A 150 -16.55 10.53 5.67
N VAL A 151 -17.85 10.33 5.89
CA VAL A 151 -18.43 9.13 6.52
C VAL A 151 -19.21 8.27 5.53
N SER A 152 -18.78 8.26 4.25
CA SER A 152 -19.43 7.53 3.16
C SER A 152 -18.40 6.92 2.21
N GLY A 153 -18.82 5.93 1.41
CA GLY A 153 -17.92 5.10 0.60
C GLY A 153 -16.90 4.36 1.45
N TYR A 154 -15.64 4.25 0.99
CA TYR A 154 -14.58 3.56 1.72
C TYR A 154 -14.34 4.16 3.12
N TRP A 155 -14.36 5.49 3.23
CA TRP A 155 -14.14 6.21 4.49
C TRP A 155 -15.31 6.10 5.48
N GLY A 156 -16.47 5.59 5.03
CA GLY A 156 -17.59 5.22 5.91
C GLY A 156 -17.51 3.77 6.43
N ILE A 157 -16.66 2.93 5.85
CA ILE A 157 -16.51 1.52 6.24
C ILE A 157 -15.46 1.39 7.34
N ALA A 158 -14.28 1.96 7.12
CA ALA A 158 -13.22 2.09 8.11
C ALA A 158 -12.44 3.39 7.88
N ARG A 159 -11.90 3.96 8.96
CA ARG A 159 -11.19 5.24 8.92
C ARG A 159 -9.94 5.19 8.04
N HIS A 160 -9.34 4.01 7.89
CA HIS A 160 -8.19 3.74 7.04
C HIS A 160 -8.40 2.52 6.11
N CYS A 161 -9.52 2.48 5.38
CA CYS A 161 -9.73 1.43 4.36
C CYS A 161 -8.61 1.33 3.31
N ASN A 162 -7.95 2.46 2.98
CA ASN A 162 -6.79 2.44 2.10
C ASN A 162 -5.65 1.58 2.65
N TYR A 163 -5.44 1.54 3.97
CA TYR A 163 -4.42 0.69 4.61
C TYR A 163 -4.77 -0.79 4.51
N LEU A 164 -6.05 -1.15 4.61
CA LEU A 164 -6.50 -2.52 4.35
C LEU A 164 -6.19 -2.95 2.91
N GLY A 165 -6.47 -2.08 1.93
CA GLY A 165 -6.13 -2.34 0.53
C GLY A 165 -4.63 -2.57 0.33
N ASP A 166 -3.80 -1.75 0.96
CA ASP A 166 -2.34 -1.86 0.91
C ASP A 166 -1.82 -3.17 1.54
N LEU A 167 -2.40 -3.59 2.66
CA LEU A 167 -2.08 -4.87 3.31
C LEU A 167 -2.43 -6.07 2.42
N LEU A 168 -3.57 -6.04 1.73
CA LEU A 168 -3.96 -7.10 0.80
C LEU A 168 -3.00 -7.16 -0.40
N LEU A 169 -2.57 -6.01 -0.91
CA LEU A 169 -1.54 -5.95 -1.96
C LEU A 169 -0.22 -6.55 -1.46
N ALA A 170 0.28 -6.13 -0.31
CA ALA A 170 1.53 -6.66 0.26
C ALA A 170 1.47 -8.17 0.53
N LEU A 171 0.32 -8.67 1.00
CA LEU A 171 0.09 -10.09 1.17
C LEU A 171 0.14 -10.83 -0.17
N SER A 172 -0.51 -10.30 -1.20
CA SER A 172 -0.54 -10.92 -2.54
C SER A 172 0.83 -11.04 -3.21
N PHE A 173 1.80 -10.19 -2.83
CA PHE A 173 3.19 -10.30 -3.29
C PHE A 173 3.89 -11.52 -2.68
N SER A 174 3.50 -11.91 -1.47
CA SER A 174 4.15 -12.95 -0.68
C SER A 174 3.52 -14.34 -0.89
N LEU A 175 2.21 -14.40 -1.16
CA LEU A 175 1.49 -15.64 -1.43
C LEU A 175 2.07 -16.54 -2.55
N PRO A 176 2.67 -16.01 -3.64
CA PRO A 176 3.34 -16.84 -4.65
C PRO A 176 4.50 -17.66 -4.10
N CYS A 177 5.08 -17.27 -2.96
CA CYS A 177 6.21 -17.97 -2.34
C CYS A 177 5.81 -19.23 -1.56
N GLY A 178 4.51 -19.54 -1.46
CA GLY A 178 4.01 -20.63 -0.64
C GLY A 178 4.07 -20.33 0.86
N ALA A 179 3.89 -21.35 1.70
CA ALA A 179 3.84 -21.21 3.16
C ALA A 179 4.97 -21.95 3.90
N SER A 180 5.99 -22.42 3.16
CA SER A 180 7.10 -23.19 3.73
C SER A 180 8.08 -22.37 4.56
N SER A 181 8.04 -21.04 4.45
CA SER A 181 8.90 -20.13 5.19
C SER A 181 8.18 -18.83 5.52
N VAL A 182 8.54 -18.26 6.66
CA VAL A 182 8.07 -16.94 7.11
C VAL A 182 8.82 -15.79 6.44
N ILE A 183 9.99 -16.05 5.83
CA ILE A 183 10.86 -15.01 5.27
C ILE A 183 10.14 -14.17 4.20
N PRO A 184 9.44 -14.75 3.20
CA PRO A 184 8.70 -13.96 2.21
C PRO A 184 7.58 -13.10 2.81
N TYR A 185 7.07 -13.47 3.98
CA TYR A 185 6.01 -12.76 4.70
C TYR A 185 6.54 -11.65 5.62
N PHE A 186 7.85 -11.41 5.63
CA PHE A 186 8.44 -10.27 6.33
C PHE A 186 7.80 -8.95 5.90
N TYR A 187 7.66 -8.73 4.58
CA TYR A 187 7.10 -7.48 4.04
C TYR A 187 5.67 -7.17 4.53
N PRO A 188 4.66 -8.04 4.32
CA PRO A 188 3.31 -7.76 4.82
C PRO A 188 3.24 -7.65 6.35
N THR A 189 4.08 -8.40 7.07
CA THR A 189 4.15 -8.32 8.55
C THR A 189 4.71 -6.98 9.00
N TYR A 190 5.82 -6.53 8.41
CA TYR A 190 6.39 -5.21 8.64
C TYR A 190 5.38 -4.11 8.31
N LEU A 191 4.72 -4.20 7.16
CA LEU A 191 3.74 -3.21 6.72
C LEU A 191 2.55 -3.12 7.69
N LEU A 192 2.06 -4.25 8.23
CA LEU A 192 1.02 -4.26 9.25
C LEU A 192 1.43 -3.47 10.50
N ILE A 193 2.64 -3.73 11.02
CA ILE A 193 3.16 -3.02 12.19
C ILE A 193 3.29 -1.52 11.90
N LEU A 194 3.85 -1.17 10.74
CA LEU A 194 4.01 0.21 10.29
C LEU A 194 2.66 0.93 10.20
N LEU A 195 1.66 0.29 9.57
CA LEU A 195 0.34 0.89 9.36
C LEU A 195 -0.44 1.04 10.67
N ILE A 196 -0.33 0.11 11.61
CA ILE A 196 -0.92 0.26 12.96
C ILE A 196 -0.30 1.46 13.67
N TRP A 197 1.04 1.58 13.63
CA TRP A 197 1.71 2.73 14.26
C TRP A 197 1.36 4.05 13.57
N ARG A 198 1.28 4.05 12.24
CA ARG A 198 0.90 5.21 11.43
C ARG A 198 -0.53 5.65 11.70
N GLU A 199 -1.48 4.71 11.75
CA GLU A 199 -2.88 4.96 12.05
C GLU A 199 -3.03 5.60 13.44
N ARG A 200 -2.38 5.07 14.47
CA ARG A 200 -2.43 5.64 15.83
C ARG A 200 -1.90 7.08 15.90
N ARG A 201 -0.85 7.40 15.13
CA ARG A 201 -0.34 8.78 15.03
C ARG A 201 -1.34 9.70 14.32
N ASP A 202 -1.96 9.22 13.23
CA ASP A 202 -2.96 9.99 12.49
C ASP A 202 -4.20 10.25 13.35
N GLU A 203 -4.66 9.26 14.12
CA GLU A 203 -5.74 9.36 15.10
C GLU A 203 -5.47 10.45 16.16
N ALA A 204 -4.31 10.40 16.82
CA ALA A 204 -3.95 11.38 17.84
C ALA A 204 -3.98 12.81 17.28
N ARG A 205 -3.39 13.01 16.10
CA ARG A 205 -3.37 14.31 15.42
C ARG A 205 -4.76 14.76 14.98
N CYS A 206 -5.57 13.85 14.44
CA CYS A 206 -6.93 14.17 14.01
C CYS A 206 -7.84 14.49 15.21
N SER A 207 -7.65 13.83 16.35
CA SER A 207 -8.31 14.15 17.61
C SER A 207 -7.96 15.56 18.10
N GLU A 208 -6.67 15.94 18.09
CA GLU A 208 -6.24 17.29 18.48
C GLU A 208 -6.78 18.37 17.53
N LYS A 209 -6.79 18.07 16.23
CA LYS A 209 -7.18 19.02 15.18
C LYS A 209 -8.70 19.23 15.09
N TYR A 210 -9.48 18.15 15.15
CA TYR A 210 -10.93 18.17 14.89
C TYR A 210 -11.77 18.07 16.18
N LYS A 211 -11.17 17.73 17.32
CA LYS A 211 -11.82 17.70 18.64
C LYS A 211 -13.15 16.94 18.62
N ASP A 212 -14.26 17.58 19.00
CA ASP A 212 -15.59 16.94 19.08
C ASP A 212 -16.07 16.38 17.73
N ILE A 213 -15.68 17.00 16.62
CA ILE A 213 -15.99 16.51 15.26
C ILE A 213 -15.28 15.17 15.02
N TRP A 214 -14.07 14.97 15.56
CA TRP A 214 -13.38 13.68 15.49
C TRP A 214 -14.10 12.63 16.32
N ALA A 215 -14.54 12.99 17.54
CA ALA A 215 -15.27 12.07 18.40
C ALA A 215 -16.58 11.61 17.76
N GLU A 216 -17.31 12.50 17.08
CA GLU A 216 -18.49 12.14 16.28
C GLU A 216 -18.14 11.23 15.10
N TYR A 217 -17.07 11.56 14.37
CA TYR A 217 -16.57 10.72 13.26
C TYR A 217 -16.24 9.30 13.71
N CYS A 218 -15.53 9.14 14.84
CA CYS A 218 -15.17 7.84 15.38
C CYS A 218 -16.38 7.03 15.88
N LYS A 219 -17.48 7.69 16.29
CA LYS A 219 -18.73 6.99 16.63
C LYS A 219 -19.41 6.42 15.38
N LEU A 220 -19.40 7.16 14.28
CA LEU A 220 -20.03 6.75 13.03
C LEU A 220 -19.22 5.70 12.27
N VAL A 221 -17.90 5.79 12.33
CA VAL A 221 -16.97 4.87 11.66
C VAL A 221 -16.04 4.30 12.73
N PRO A 222 -16.46 3.28 13.51
CA PRO A 222 -15.70 2.80 14.67
C PRO A 222 -14.44 2.04 14.31
N TRP A 223 -14.40 1.43 13.12
CA TRP A 223 -13.28 0.59 12.66
C TRP A 223 -12.12 1.42 12.12
N ARG A 224 -10.91 1.05 12.54
CA ARG A 224 -9.66 1.73 12.15
C ARG A 224 -9.21 1.26 10.79
N ILE A 225 -8.85 -0.03 10.66
CA ILE A 225 -8.28 -0.61 9.44
C ILE A 225 -9.10 -1.81 8.98
N LEU A 226 -9.37 -2.76 9.87
CA LEU A 226 -10.09 -4.00 9.56
C LEU A 226 -11.55 -3.86 10.05
N PRO A 227 -12.52 -3.70 9.14
CA PRO A 227 -13.92 -3.63 9.52
C PRO A 227 -14.34 -4.84 10.35
N TYR A 228 -15.10 -4.59 11.41
CA TYR A 228 -15.59 -5.61 12.35
C TYR A 228 -14.54 -6.29 13.24
N VAL A 229 -13.26 -5.87 13.18
CA VAL A 229 -12.17 -6.46 13.98
C VAL A 229 -11.35 -5.39 14.70
N TYR A 230 -10.86 -4.37 13.98
CA TYR A 230 -9.97 -3.32 14.50
C TYR A 230 -10.21 -1.99 13.76
#